data_AF-A0A2P6SMV9-F1
#
_entry.id   AF-A0A2P6SMV9-F1
#
_cell.length_a   1.000
_cell.length_b   1.000
_cell.length_c   1.000
_cell.angle_alpha   90.00
_cell.angle_beta   90.00
_cell.angle_gamma   90.00
#
_symmetry.space_group_name_H-M   'P 1'
#
loop_
_entity.id
_entity.type
_entity.pdbx_description
1 polymer ?
#
loop_
_entity_poly.entity_id
_entity_poly.type
_entity_poly.pdbx_seq_one_letter_code
_entity_poly.pdbx_strand_id
1 'polypeptide(L)'
;MSNERAAADSDPNSGVDPYQRLQIARNPDGSITRLFKCPDAPPSSDPKLPTPVLTKDIPINQSNNTWLRLFLPRHVLDQISPTTKLPLVVYYHGGGLEASYYLGQPQPFSMISVSTFQPASP
;
A
#
# COMPACT_ATOMS: atom_id res chain seq x y z
N MET A 1 -12.73 -54.72 -25.20
CA MET A 1 -12.46 -53.77 -24.10
C MET A 1 -11.17 -53.06 -24.43
N SER A 2 -11.24 -51.90 -25.08
CA SER A 2 -10.09 -51.06 -25.42
C SER A 2 -10.58 -49.62 -25.38
N ASN A 3 -10.44 -48.98 -24.21
CA ASN A 3 -10.66 -47.56 -24.05
C ASN A 3 -9.30 -46.87 -24.11
N GLU A 4 -8.97 -46.40 -25.29
CA GLU A 4 -7.90 -45.45 -25.54
C GLU A 4 -8.38 -44.09 -25.05
N ARG A 5 -8.04 -43.74 -23.80
CA ARG A 5 -8.23 -42.36 -23.33
C ARG A 5 -7.11 -41.53 -23.92
N ALA A 6 -7.47 -40.78 -24.96
CA ALA A 6 -6.74 -39.64 -25.48
C ALA A 6 -6.05 -38.89 -24.34
N ALA A 7 -4.73 -38.75 -24.46
CA ALA A 7 -3.98 -37.76 -23.73
C ALA A 7 -4.63 -36.41 -24.03
N ALA A 8 -5.30 -35.83 -23.02
CA ALA A 8 -5.68 -34.43 -23.07
C ALA A 8 -4.38 -33.64 -23.09
N ASP A 9 -4.05 -33.17 -24.28
CA ASP A 9 -3.01 -32.20 -24.58
C ASP A 9 -3.28 -30.94 -23.75
N SER A 10 -2.69 -30.87 -22.56
CA SER A 10 -2.72 -29.68 -21.73
C SER A 10 -1.64 -28.74 -22.25
N ASP A 11 -2.05 -27.77 -23.07
CA ASP A 11 -1.22 -26.65 -23.48
C ASP A 11 -0.60 -26.00 -22.22
N PRO A 12 0.73 -26.05 -22.02
CA PRO A 12 1.36 -25.72 -20.75
C PRO A 12 1.42 -24.20 -20.46
N ASN A 13 0.79 -23.36 -21.30
CA ASN A 13 0.99 -21.93 -21.27
C ASN A 13 -0.30 -21.11 -21.43
N SER A 14 -0.98 -20.80 -20.32
CA SER A 14 -1.70 -19.52 -20.17
C SER A 14 -2.20 -19.21 -18.76
N GLY A 15 -1.90 -20.04 -17.76
CA GLY A 15 -2.14 -19.70 -16.36
C GLY A 15 -0.92 -19.03 -15.76
N VAL A 16 -0.95 -17.71 -15.55
CA VAL A 16 0.09 -17.06 -14.75
C VAL A 16 0.04 -17.62 -13.34
N ASP A 17 1.13 -18.23 -12.85
CA ASP A 17 1.22 -18.67 -11.46
C ASP A 17 1.04 -17.47 -10.52
N PRO A 18 -0.03 -17.42 -9.70
CA PRO A 18 -0.30 -16.30 -8.82
C PRO A 18 0.80 -16.12 -7.76
N TYR A 19 1.46 -17.20 -7.31
CA TYR A 19 2.55 -17.12 -6.32
C TYR A 19 3.76 -16.39 -6.90
N GLN A 20 4.12 -16.74 -8.15
CA GLN A 20 5.20 -16.07 -8.86
C GLN A 20 4.86 -14.61 -9.16
N ARG A 21 3.63 -14.34 -9.63
CA ARG A 21 3.18 -12.98 -10.01
C ARG A 21 3.10 -12.03 -8.82
N LEU A 22 2.57 -12.50 -7.69
CA LEU A 22 2.43 -11.70 -6.46
C LEU A 22 3.71 -11.71 -5.61
N GLN A 23 4.71 -12.50 -6.01
CA GLN A 23 5.93 -12.73 -5.26
C GLN A 23 5.63 -13.15 -3.81
N ILE A 24 4.86 -14.23 -3.67
CA ILE A 24 4.51 -14.84 -2.39
C ILE A 24 4.81 -16.34 -2.43
N ALA A 25 5.09 -16.94 -1.28
CA ALA A 25 5.32 -18.37 -1.11
C ALA A 25 4.41 -18.91 0.00
N ARG A 26 3.82 -20.08 -0.22
CA ARG A 26 3.04 -20.79 0.80
C ARG A 26 3.97 -21.65 1.65
N ASN A 27 3.91 -21.45 2.96
CA ASN A 27 4.69 -22.21 3.93
C ASN A 27 4.00 -23.55 4.26
N PRO A 28 4.72 -24.55 4.77
CA PRO A 28 4.15 -25.85 5.13
C PRO A 28 3.04 -25.80 6.19
N ASP A 29 3.08 -24.79 7.08
CA ASP A 29 2.06 -24.55 8.11
C ASP A 29 0.79 -23.85 7.57
N GLY A 30 0.74 -23.56 6.27
CA GLY A 30 -0.36 -22.88 5.61
C GLY A 30 -0.29 -21.36 5.62
N SER A 31 0.70 -20.76 6.28
CA SER A 31 0.95 -19.32 6.22
C SER A 31 1.55 -18.88 4.87
N ILE A 32 1.55 -17.58 4.58
CA ILE A 32 2.09 -17.00 3.36
C ILE A 32 3.30 -16.11 3.70
N THR A 33 4.39 -16.30 2.98
CA THR A 33 5.61 -15.48 3.01
C THR A 33 5.62 -14.58 1.79
N ARG A 34 5.67 -13.25 1.94
CA ARG A 34 5.98 -12.35 0.82
C ARG A 34 7.48 -12.42 0.50
N LEU A 35 7.81 -12.39 -0.77
CA LEU A 35 9.19 -12.40 -1.27
C LEU A 35 9.57 -11.00 -1.78
N PHE A 36 8.57 -10.21 -2.18
CA PHE A 36 8.74 -8.81 -2.52
C PHE A 36 8.92 -7.94 -1.28
N LYS A 37 10.04 -7.21 -1.21
CA LYS A 37 10.18 -6.09 -0.30
C LYS A 37 9.64 -4.83 -0.97
N CYS A 38 8.50 -4.32 -0.50
CA CYS A 38 8.00 -3.03 -0.97
C CYS A 38 9.02 -1.94 -0.66
N PRO A 39 9.35 -1.05 -1.61
CA PRO A 39 10.16 0.12 -1.32
C PRO A 39 9.46 0.98 -0.27
N ASP A 40 10.21 1.35 0.77
CA ASP A 40 9.74 2.28 1.78
C ASP A 40 10.07 3.72 1.35
N ALA A 41 9.09 4.62 1.53
CA ALA A 41 9.30 6.06 1.40
C ALA A 41 9.18 6.69 2.80
N PRO A 42 10.26 7.22 3.40
CA PRO A 42 10.18 7.85 4.72
C PRO A 42 9.35 9.14 4.67
N PRO A 43 8.64 9.50 5.76
CA PRO A 43 7.93 10.76 5.83
C PRO A 43 8.92 11.93 5.86
N SER A 44 8.51 13.08 5.32
CA SER A 44 9.31 14.30 5.27
C SER A 44 8.46 15.51 5.68
N SER A 45 8.76 16.04 6.86
CA SER A 45 8.08 17.21 7.42
C SER A 45 8.93 18.49 7.33
N ASP A 46 10.13 18.44 6.76
CA ASP A 46 11.00 19.62 6.64
C ASP A 46 10.45 20.58 5.57
N PRO A 47 10.03 21.80 5.94
CA PRO A 47 9.54 22.79 5.00
C PRO A 47 10.63 23.32 4.05
N LYS A 48 11.92 23.14 4.37
CA LYS A 48 13.05 23.64 3.58
C LYS A 48 13.42 22.76 2.39
N LEU A 49 13.11 21.45 2.46
CA LEU A 49 13.30 20.55 1.31
C LEU A 49 12.45 21.05 0.13
N PRO A 50 12.73 20.75 -1.14
CA PRO A 50 11.90 21.21 -2.27
C PRO A 50 10.79 20.20 -2.65
N THR A 51 10.06 19.62 -1.69
CA THR A 51 8.97 18.66 -1.96
C THR A 51 7.60 19.34 -2.08
N PRO A 52 6.72 18.99 -3.02
CA PRO A 52 5.41 19.66 -3.17
C PRO A 52 4.45 19.38 -1.99
N VAL A 53 4.70 18.30 -1.25
CA VAL A 53 3.86 17.80 -0.16
C VAL A 53 4.75 17.51 1.05
N LEU A 54 4.27 17.90 2.24
CA LEU A 54 4.82 17.50 3.52
C LEU A 54 4.10 16.26 4.02
N THR A 55 4.84 15.34 4.61
CA THR A 55 4.31 14.09 5.14
C THR A 55 4.75 13.84 6.57
N LYS A 56 3.86 13.22 7.35
CA LYS A 56 4.12 12.84 8.74
C LYS A 56 3.35 11.58 9.12
N ASP A 57 4.02 10.69 9.85
CA ASP A 57 3.42 9.47 10.37
C ASP A 57 2.89 9.72 11.80
N ILE A 58 1.66 9.28 12.06
CA ILE A 58 0.99 9.43 13.34
C ILE A 58 0.49 8.05 13.80
N PRO A 59 0.95 7.53 14.95
CA PRO A 59 0.42 6.30 15.53
C PRO A 59 -1.07 6.44 15.86
N ILE A 60 -1.86 5.43 15.52
CA ILE A 60 -3.31 5.36 15.83
C ILE A 60 -3.58 4.32 16.90
N ASN A 61 -3.08 3.10 16.70
CA ASN A 61 -3.05 2.09 17.74
C ASN A 61 -1.70 1.37 17.74
N GLN A 62 -0.91 1.65 18.77
CA GLN A 62 0.42 1.08 18.97
C GLN A 62 0.38 -0.43 19.26
N SER A 63 -0.67 -0.95 19.93
CA SER A 63 -0.79 -2.39 20.21
C SER A 63 -0.89 -3.21 18.93
N ASN A 64 -1.51 -2.63 17.90
CA ASN A 64 -1.71 -3.27 16.60
C ASN A 64 -0.69 -2.78 15.55
N ASN A 65 0.30 -1.98 15.96
CA ASN A 65 1.26 -1.30 15.10
C ASN A 65 0.61 -0.57 13.91
N THR A 66 -0.51 0.11 14.16
CA THR A 66 -1.26 0.86 13.14
C THR A 66 -0.98 2.36 13.27
N TRP A 67 -0.78 3.01 12.14
CA TRP A 67 -0.49 4.44 12.03
C TRP A 67 -1.18 5.00 10.78
N LEU A 68 -1.22 6.32 10.64
CA LEU A 68 -1.66 6.99 9.43
C LEU A 68 -0.57 7.93 8.92
N ARG A 69 -0.60 8.22 7.62
CA ARG A 69 0.25 9.25 7.02
C ARG A 69 -0.60 10.46 6.66
N LEU A 70 -0.29 11.60 7.24
CA LEU A 70 -0.83 12.88 6.78
C LEU A 70 -0.04 13.37 5.57
N PHE A 71 -0.75 13.86 4.54
CA PHE A 71 -0.18 14.55 3.40
C PHE A 71 -0.72 15.98 3.38
N LEU A 72 0.18 16.95 3.52
CA LEU A 72 -0.16 18.37 3.52
C LEU A 72 0.50 19.05 2.30
N PRO A 73 -0.28 19.49 1.29
CA PRO A 73 0.27 20.25 0.18
C PRO A 73 0.87 21.57 0.67
N ARG A 74 2.03 21.93 0.13
CA ARG A 74 2.73 23.13 0.60
C ARG A 74 2.10 24.45 0.21
N HIS A 75 1.43 24.51 -0.94
CA HIS A 75 0.80 25.74 -1.42
C HIS A 75 -0.20 26.33 -0.42
N VAL A 76 -0.72 25.52 0.51
CA VAL A 76 -1.62 25.94 1.59
C VAL A 76 -0.91 26.79 2.64
N LEU A 77 0.39 26.53 2.86
CA LEU A 77 1.23 27.29 3.78
C LEU A 77 1.54 28.68 3.22
N ASP A 78 1.57 28.82 1.90
CA ASP A 78 1.87 30.07 1.20
C ASP A 78 0.61 30.94 0.97
N GLN A 79 -0.57 30.47 1.36
CA GLN A 79 -1.82 31.22 1.20
C GLN A 79 -1.91 32.39 2.18
N ILE A 80 -2.20 33.57 1.64
CA ILE A 80 -2.33 34.86 2.35
C ILE A 80 -3.42 34.80 3.45
N SER A 81 -4.39 33.89 3.33
CA SER A 81 -5.37 33.60 4.37
C SER A 81 -5.24 32.14 4.84
N PRO A 82 -4.59 31.89 5.98
CA PRO A 82 -4.38 30.54 6.53
C PRO A 82 -5.67 29.85 7.04
N THR A 83 -6.84 30.44 6.77
CA THR A 83 -8.14 29.92 7.22
C THR A 83 -8.86 29.05 6.20
N THR A 84 -8.33 28.94 4.97
CA THR A 84 -8.92 28.07 3.94
C THR A 84 -8.63 26.61 4.26
N LYS A 85 -9.59 25.94 4.90
CA LYS A 85 -9.51 24.50 5.18
C LYS A 85 -9.69 23.70 3.90
N LEU A 86 -8.88 22.67 3.73
CA LEU A 86 -9.02 21.73 2.63
C LEU A 86 -9.95 20.57 3.01
N PRO A 87 -10.64 19.95 2.04
CA PRO A 87 -11.37 18.71 2.26
C PRO A 87 -10.45 17.60 2.75
N LEU A 88 -10.91 16.85 3.75
CA LEU A 88 -10.21 15.69 4.29
C LEU A 88 -10.60 14.44 3.49
N VAL A 89 -9.64 13.80 2.81
CA VAL A 89 -9.84 12.48 2.21
C VAL A 89 -9.26 11.43 3.16
N VAL A 90 -9.91 10.29 3.32
CA VAL A 90 -9.35 9.14 4.04
C VAL A 90 -9.17 8.02 3.02
N TYR A 91 -7.91 7.71 2.69
CA TYR A 91 -7.54 6.73 1.69
C TYR A 91 -6.94 5.49 2.34
N TYR A 92 -7.36 4.31 1.89
CA TYR A 92 -6.79 3.03 2.29
C TYR A 92 -6.03 2.43 1.12
N HIS A 93 -4.75 2.11 1.32
CA HIS A 93 -3.92 1.49 0.28
C HIS A 93 -4.44 0.08 -0.10
N GLY A 94 -4.37 -0.26 -1.39
CA GLY A 94 -4.78 -1.56 -1.94
C GLY A 94 -3.79 -2.70 -1.65
N GLY A 95 -3.75 -3.75 -2.48
CA GLY A 95 -2.75 -4.84 -2.32
C GLY A 95 -3.28 -6.12 -1.67
N GLY A 96 -4.60 -6.32 -1.65
CA GLY A 96 -5.22 -7.64 -1.48
C GLY A 96 -5.41 -8.16 -0.06
N LEU A 97 -5.28 -7.31 0.98
CA LEU A 97 -5.42 -7.67 2.42
C LEU A 97 -4.37 -8.68 2.95
N GLU A 98 -3.80 -9.52 2.09
CA GLU A 98 -2.71 -10.48 2.37
C GLU A 98 -1.37 -9.80 2.68
N ALA A 99 -1.36 -8.46 2.67
CA ALA A 99 -0.15 -7.70 2.84
C ALA A 99 0.46 -7.70 4.24
N SER A 100 -0.29 -8.26 5.19
CA SER A 100 -0.27 -7.76 6.56
C SER A 100 0.09 -8.82 7.59
N TYR A 101 0.37 -10.06 7.20
CA TYR A 101 0.66 -11.14 8.15
C TYR A 101 2.03 -11.77 7.88
N TYR A 102 2.96 -11.55 8.81
CA TYR A 102 4.19 -12.32 8.94
C TYR A 102 4.43 -12.74 10.38
N LEU A 103 5.07 -13.90 10.49
CA LEU A 103 5.72 -14.51 11.65
C LEU A 103 6.27 -13.48 12.66
N GLY A 104 5.42 -13.07 13.60
CA GLY A 104 5.84 -12.49 14.89
C GLY A 104 6.53 -11.12 14.87
N GLN A 105 6.57 -10.38 13.76
CA GLN A 105 7.08 -9.00 13.73
C GLN A 105 6.16 -8.11 12.89
N PRO A 106 5.49 -7.10 13.49
CA PRO A 106 4.60 -6.23 12.76
C PRO A 106 5.42 -5.27 11.89
N GLN A 107 5.48 -5.52 10.60
CA GLN A 107 5.85 -4.49 9.64
C GLN A 107 4.57 -3.69 9.33
N PRO A 108 4.52 -2.39 9.67
CA PRO A 108 3.24 -1.71 9.73
C PRO A 108 2.86 -1.18 8.35
N PHE A 109 1.93 -1.85 7.69
CA PHE A 109 1.35 -1.39 6.44
C PHE A 109 -0.17 -1.28 6.59
N SER A 110 -0.61 -0.24 7.27
CA SER A 110 -1.91 0.36 7.03
C SER A 110 -1.65 1.83 6.76
N MET A 111 -1.44 2.19 5.49
CA MET A 111 -1.35 3.60 5.12
C MET A 111 -2.77 4.10 4.96
N ILE A 112 -3.35 4.63 6.05
CA ILE A 112 -4.43 5.59 5.91
C ILE A 112 -3.78 6.89 5.44
N SER A 113 -3.92 7.18 4.15
CA SER A 113 -3.45 8.45 3.60
C SER A 113 -4.55 9.47 3.75
N VAL A 114 -4.23 10.61 4.36
CA VAL A 114 -5.10 11.77 4.29
C VAL A 114 -4.55 12.71 3.25
N SER A 115 -5.24 12.81 2.11
CA SER A 115 -4.91 13.73 1.02
C SER A 115 -5.98 14.80 0.89
N THR A 116 -5.63 15.90 0.24
CA THR A 116 -6.51 17.04 0.03
C THR A 116 -6.55 17.37 -1.45
N PHE A 117 -7.73 17.69 -1.98
CA PHE A 117 -7.91 18.06 -3.38
C PHE A 117 -7.71 19.58 -3.58
N GLN A 118 -7.01 19.96 -4.64
CA GLN A 118 -7.03 21.33 -5.13
C GLN A 118 -8.16 21.44 -6.15
N PRO A 119 -9.17 22.32 -5.95
CA PRO A 119 -10.19 22.53 -6.97
C PRO A 119 -9.51 22.97 -8.27
N ALA A 120 -9.99 22.45 -9.40
CA ALA A 120 -9.50 22.87 -10.71
C ALA A 120 -9.68 24.39 -10.84
N SER A 121 -8.62 25.08 -11.27
CA SER A 121 -8.73 26.49 -11.63
C SER A 121 -9.73 26.63 -12.80
N PRO A 122 -10.59 27.66 -12.79
CA PRO A 122 -11.56 27.90 -13.87
C PRO A 122 -10.89 28.21 -15.20
#